data_AF-A0A081BMW8-F1
#
_entry.id   AF-A0A081BMW8-F1
#
_cell.length_a   1.000
_cell.length_b   1.000
_cell.length_c   1.000
_cell.angle_alpha   90.00
_cell.angle_beta   90.00
_cell.angle_gamma   90.00
#
_symmetry.space_group_name_H-M   'P 1'
#
loop_
_entity.id
_entity.type
_entity.pdbx_description
1 polymer ?
#
loop_
_entity_poly.entity_id
_entity_poly.type
_entity_poly.pdbx_seq_one_letter_code
_entity_poly.pdbx_strand_id
1 'polypeptide(L)'
;MKNSDYLLNREALVSEYRARAATYQAFALRLRDLLGVLLQADGVHIDHIEMRVKTLESFLEKIEHKKYYDAPFDRIKDLIGLRIVTYYQDEVERVRAMIEREFTLDEDHSVDKTASLEADRFGYRSLHLIISLEHKRCVLPEWKSFAGIPAEIQVRSILQHAWAVFSREFDYKAPSQAPDALRRKLFQLSAQLEGADQDFTTLRLRSEAIAKEYRADVTQGQLELPLDLDSLREFMEQHVQAQEWERFGVRVGMHPFPLLMKTFQSAGLKILLRTLQEIGITRLNEFERLFQEFQAAEPHLRRFVEVVNANGGSIHAVPVDVLVLLVSFSRADRIAPDFDWGGKYDLTFLNTLRQVIAEIAPR
;
A
#
# COMPACT_ATOMS: atom_id res chain seq x y z
N MET A 1 1.65 48.87 4.99
CA MET A 1 0.27 49.30 5.34
C MET A 1 0.12 49.31 6.85
N LYS A 2 -0.48 50.35 7.43
CA LYS A 2 -0.86 50.33 8.86
C LYS A 2 -2.14 49.50 9.01
N ASN A 3 -2.46 49.01 10.22
CA ASN A 3 -3.69 48.25 10.52
C ASN A 3 -4.98 48.97 10.02
N SER A 4 -4.95 50.30 9.98
CA SER A 4 -6.01 51.16 9.41
C SER A 4 -6.26 50.92 7.92
N ASP A 5 -5.23 50.70 7.10
CA ASP A 5 -5.37 50.50 5.64
C ASP A 5 -5.93 49.11 5.30
N TYR A 6 -5.64 48.10 6.15
CA TYR A 6 -6.17 46.75 5.98
C TYR A 6 -7.70 46.71 6.11
N LEU A 7 -8.24 47.40 7.11
CA LEU A 7 -9.70 47.51 7.31
C LEU A 7 -10.38 48.20 6.13
N LEU A 8 -9.73 49.22 5.55
CA LEU A 8 -10.21 49.94 4.36
C LEU A 8 -10.15 49.10 3.08
N ASN A 9 -9.30 48.07 3.01
CA ASN A 9 -9.08 47.27 1.80
C ASN A 9 -9.59 45.82 1.90
N ARG A 10 -10.35 45.49 2.96
CA ARG A 10 -10.86 44.14 3.22
C ARG A 10 -11.82 43.66 2.12
N GLU A 11 -12.69 44.54 1.61
CA GLU A 11 -13.60 44.21 0.51
C GLU A 11 -12.85 43.86 -0.78
N ALA A 12 -11.76 44.59 -1.08
CA ALA A 12 -10.91 44.31 -2.22
C ALA A 12 -10.22 42.94 -2.08
N LEU A 13 -9.71 42.59 -0.89
CA LEU A 13 -9.13 41.28 -0.61
C LEU A 13 -10.14 40.15 -0.78
N VAL A 14 -11.38 40.34 -0.31
CA VAL A 14 -12.47 39.37 -0.48
C VAL A 14 -12.80 39.17 -1.96
N SER A 15 -12.89 40.26 -2.72
CA SER A 15 -13.16 40.21 -4.16
C SER A 15 -12.04 39.48 -4.91
N GLU A 16 -10.78 39.83 -4.63
CA GLU A 16 -9.60 39.19 -5.23
C GLU A 16 -9.53 37.70 -4.89
N TYR A 17 -9.81 37.33 -3.64
CA TYR A 17 -9.85 35.93 -3.22
C TYR A 17 -10.90 35.15 -4.00
N ARG A 18 -12.13 35.67 -4.08
CA ARG A 18 -13.24 35.03 -4.79
C ARG A 18 -12.94 34.88 -6.28
N ALA A 19 -12.29 35.86 -6.90
CA ALA A 19 -11.87 35.80 -8.30
C ALA A 19 -10.85 34.69 -8.56
N ARG A 20 -9.98 34.37 -7.59
CA ARG A 20 -8.95 33.32 -7.73
C ARG A 20 -9.37 31.95 -7.20
N ALA A 21 -10.43 31.87 -6.40
CA ALA A 21 -10.84 30.64 -5.72
C ALA A 21 -11.08 29.45 -6.67
N ALA A 22 -11.71 29.70 -7.83
CA ALA A 22 -11.92 28.67 -8.84
C ALA A 22 -10.59 28.14 -9.41
N THR A 23 -9.64 29.04 -9.66
CA THR A 23 -8.28 28.68 -10.12
C THR A 23 -7.54 27.87 -9.06
N TYR A 24 -7.64 28.24 -7.77
CA TYR A 24 -7.01 27.48 -6.69
C TYR A 24 -7.58 26.06 -6.56
N GLN A 25 -8.90 25.91 -6.67
CA GLN A 25 -9.56 24.60 -6.66
C GLN A 25 -9.14 23.75 -7.86
N ALA A 26 -9.13 24.33 -9.06
CA ALA A 26 -8.70 23.64 -10.28
C ALA A 26 -7.23 23.22 -10.18
N PHE A 27 -6.35 24.09 -9.67
CA PHE A 27 -4.94 23.77 -9.49
C PHE A 27 -4.74 22.65 -8.47
N ALA A 28 -5.42 22.72 -7.32
CA ALA A 28 -5.31 21.69 -6.28
C ALA A 28 -5.72 20.30 -6.78
N LEU A 29 -6.81 20.20 -7.55
CA LEU A 29 -7.26 18.95 -8.17
C LEU A 29 -6.23 18.41 -9.16
N ARG A 30 -5.74 19.26 -10.07
CA ARG A 30 -4.74 18.86 -11.07
C ARG A 30 -3.42 18.46 -10.44
N LEU A 31 -2.99 19.19 -9.41
CA LEU A 31 -1.76 18.91 -8.68
C LEU A 31 -1.85 17.59 -7.90
N ARG A 32 -3.00 17.29 -7.28
CA ARG A 32 -3.26 15.99 -6.65
C ARG A 32 -3.11 14.84 -7.66
N ASP A 33 -3.72 14.97 -8.84
CA ASP A 33 -3.68 13.93 -9.87
C ASP A 33 -2.25 13.76 -10.40
N LEU A 34 -1.53 14.85 -10.63
CA LEU A 34 -0.12 14.83 -11.04
C LEU A 34 0.75 14.11 -10.00
N LEU A 35 0.63 14.48 -8.71
CA LEU A 35 1.37 13.83 -7.64
C LEU A 35 1.06 12.34 -7.56
N GLY A 36 -0.21 11.93 -7.72
CA GLY A 36 -0.59 10.53 -7.76
C GLY A 36 0.15 9.74 -8.85
N VAL A 37 0.22 10.29 -10.07
CA VAL A 37 0.95 9.67 -11.18
C VAL A 37 2.46 9.61 -10.91
N LEU A 38 3.05 10.69 -10.39
CA LEU A 38 4.49 10.74 -10.11
C LEU A 38 4.89 9.76 -8.99
N LEU A 39 4.10 9.68 -7.91
CA LEU A 39 4.34 8.77 -6.79
C LEU A 39 4.23 7.31 -7.23
N GLN A 40 3.25 6.99 -8.08
CA GLN A 40 3.11 5.64 -8.64
C GLN A 40 4.28 5.28 -9.54
N ALA A 41 4.75 6.22 -10.38
CA ALA A 41 5.90 6.00 -11.26
C ALA A 41 7.20 5.75 -10.47
N ASP A 42 7.37 6.44 -9.34
CA ASP A 42 8.51 6.25 -8.44
C ASP A 42 8.36 5.03 -7.52
N GLY A 43 7.23 4.31 -7.58
CA GLY A 43 6.96 3.14 -6.74
C GLY A 43 6.88 3.47 -5.25
N VAL A 44 6.34 4.65 -4.92
CA VAL A 44 6.13 5.09 -3.53
C VAL A 44 4.83 4.50 -3.00
N HIS A 45 4.90 3.90 -1.82
CA HIS A 45 3.73 3.32 -1.17
C HIS A 45 2.98 4.38 -0.37
N ILE A 46 1.87 4.87 -0.92
CA ILE A 46 0.98 5.84 -0.25
C ILE A 46 -0.36 5.23 0.12
N ASP A 47 -0.92 5.71 1.22
CA ASP A 47 -2.31 5.42 1.62
C ASP A 47 -3.28 6.31 0.84
N HIS A 48 -3.08 7.63 0.91
CA HIS A 48 -3.92 8.59 0.17
C HIS A 48 -3.26 9.97 0.01
N ILE A 49 -3.85 10.79 -0.87
CA ILE A 49 -3.54 12.22 -1.02
C ILE A 49 -4.79 13.03 -0.73
N GLU A 50 -4.75 13.88 0.30
CA GLU A 50 -5.80 14.86 0.58
C GLU A 50 -5.45 16.18 -0.10
N MET A 51 -6.48 16.93 -0.52
CA MET A 51 -6.32 18.30 -0.96
C MET A 51 -7.26 19.23 -0.19
N ARG A 52 -6.78 20.44 0.06
CA ARG A 52 -7.54 21.51 0.69
C ARG A 52 -7.17 22.83 0.05
N VAL A 53 -8.18 23.59 -0.37
CA VAL A 53 -8.04 25.04 -0.58
C VAL A 53 -8.47 25.73 0.70
N LYS A 54 -7.69 26.71 1.17
CA LYS A 54 -8.03 27.50 2.36
C LYS A 54 -9.42 28.15 2.15
N THR A 55 -10.18 28.38 3.22
CA THR A 55 -11.43 29.15 3.08
C THR A 55 -11.11 30.65 3.17
N LEU A 56 -12.04 31.49 2.72
CA LEU A 56 -11.89 32.94 2.83
C LEU A 56 -11.74 33.36 4.30
N GLU A 57 -12.52 32.75 5.19
CA GLU A 57 -12.51 33.01 6.62
C GLU A 57 -11.14 32.69 7.21
N SER A 58 -10.63 31.47 6.96
CA SER A 58 -9.29 31.08 7.41
C SER A 58 -8.16 31.90 6.78
N PHE A 59 -8.34 32.42 5.56
CA PHE A 59 -7.39 33.33 4.92
C PHE A 59 -7.34 34.67 5.67
N LEU A 60 -8.49 35.29 5.93
CA LEU A 60 -8.60 36.56 6.66
C LEU A 60 -8.08 36.43 8.10
N GLU A 61 -8.48 35.35 8.80
CA GLU A 61 -7.97 35.04 10.15
C GLU A 61 -6.44 34.93 10.17
N LYS A 62 -5.86 34.29 9.15
CA LYS A 62 -4.40 34.13 9.06
C LYS A 62 -3.70 35.46 8.80
N ILE A 63 -4.28 36.35 7.99
CA ILE A 63 -3.76 37.71 7.78
C ILE A 63 -3.69 38.46 9.11
N GLU A 64 -4.77 38.44 9.89
CA GLU A 64 -4.86 39.15 11.17
C GLU A 64 -3.90 38.56 12.21
N HIS A 65 -3.89 37.24 12.34
CA HIS A 65 -3.04 36.55 13.31
C HIS A 65 -1.55 36.71 13.01
N LYS A 66 -1.14 36.63 11.73
CA LYS A 66 0.27 36.79 11.32
C LYS A 66 0.66 38.24 11.00
N LYS A 67 -0.30 39.17 11.05
CA LYS A 67 -0.12 40.59 10.69
C LYS A 67 0.42 40.79 9.27
N TYR A 68 0.02 39.94 8.32
CA TYR A 68 0.42 40.00 6.91
C TYR A 68 -0.47 40.95 6.11
N TYR A 69 -0.50 42.22 6.53
CA TYR A 69 -1.38 43.22 5.93
C TYR A 69 -0.90 43.69 4.54
N ASP A 70 0.37 43.51 4.27
CA ASP A 70 1.08 43.84 3.04
C ASP A 70 1.28 42.59 2.18
N ALA A 71 0.72 42.61 0.97
CA ALA A 71 0.76 41.53 -0.03
C ALA A 71 0.39 40.13 0.55
N PRO A 72 -0.82 39.96 1.12
CA PRO A 72 -1.20 38.72 1.79
C PRO A 72 -1.19 37.48 0.88
N PHE A 73 -1.50 37.65 -0.41
CA PHE A 73 -1.46 36.57 -1.40
C PHE A 73 -0.04 36.06 -1.68
N ASP A 74 0.98 36.91 -1.54
CA ASP A 74 2.37 36.52 -1.73
C ASP A 74 2.96 35.89 -0.47
N ARG A 75 2.50 36.31 0.71
CA ARG A 75 3.00 35.84 2.02
C ARG A 75 2.34 34.57 2.52
N ILE A 76 1.08 34.33 2.15
CA ILE A 76 0.33 33.14 2.56
C ILE A 76 0.54 32.05 1.51
N LYS A 77 1.52 31.17 1.75
CA LYS A 77 1.91 30.11 0.80
C LYS A 77 1.03 28.85 0.85
N ASP A 78 0.18 28.72 1.87
CA ASP A 78 -0.70 27.55 2.10
C ASP A 78 -2.15 27.82 1.68
N LEU A 79 -2.37 28.64 0.65
CA LEU A 79 -3.70 28.83 0.04
C LEU A 79 -4.19 27.52 -0.58
N ILE A 80 -3.27 26.76 -1.16
CA ILE A 80 -3.46 25.40 -1.63
C ILE A 80 -2.59 24.51 -0.76
N GLY A 81 -3.21 23.51 -0.14
CA GLY A 81 -2.52 22.51 0.67
C GLY A 81 -2.83 21.13 0.15
N LEU A 82 -1.80 20.30 -0.02
CA LEU A 82 -1.93 18.88 -0.27
C LEU A 82 -1.27 18.11 0.86
N ARG A 83 -1.86 16.98 1.24
CA ARG A 83 -1.28 16.08 2.23
C ARG A 83 -1.08 14.73 1.59
N ILE A 84 0.16 14.26 1.56
CA ILE A 84 0.52 12.91 1.12
C ILE A 84 0.72 12.08 2.39
N VAL A 85 -0.07 11.02 2.54
CA VAL A 85 0.07 10.05 3.63
C VAL A 85 0.74 8.78 3.07
N THR A 86 1.97 8.52 3.47
CA THR A 86 2.76 7.34 3.11
C THR A 86 2.50 6.19 4.07
N TYR A 87 2.65 4.94 3.62
CA TYR A 87 2.53 3.79 4.52
C TYR A 87 3.66 3.74 5.57
N TYR A 88 4.87 4.12 5.17
CA TYR A 88 6.08 4.02 5.98
C TYR A 88 6.79 5.36 6.10
N GLN A 89 7.63 5.51 7.12
CA GLN A 89 8.34 6.76 7.40
C GLN A 89 9.45 7.03 6.39
N ASP A 90 10.20 6.01 5.95
CA ASP A 90 11.29 6.16 4.97
C ASP A 90 10.81 6.60 3.57
N GLU A 91 9.54 6.31 3.25
CA GLU A 91 8.89 6.83 2.04
C GLU A 91 8.77 8.37 2.06
N VAL A 92 8.75 9.03 3.23
CA VAL A 92 8.67 10.50 3.32
C VAL A 92 9.84 11.16 2.58
N GLU A 93 11.05 10.61 2.71
CA GLU A 93 12.23 11.14 2.01
C GLU A 93 12.21 10.81 0.51
N ARG A 94 11.63 9.67 0.12
CA ARG A 94 11.41 9.36 -1.30
C ARG A 94 10.46 10.37 -1.95
N VAL A 95 9.39 10.75 -1.24
CA VAL A 95 8.46 11.79 -1.70
C VAL A 95 9.16 13.14 -1.78
N ARG A 96 9.99 13.51 -0.80
CA ARG A 96 10.79 14.74 -0.85
C ARG A 96 11.66 14.80 -2.10
N ALA A 97 12.46 13.77 -2.33
CA ALA A 97 13.36 13.70 -3.48
C ALA A 97 12.60 13.77 -4.81
N MET A 98 11.43 13.15 -4.90
CA MET A 98 10.55 13.27 -6.06
C MET A 98 10.06 14.71 -6.23
N ILE A 99 9.63 15.38 -5.16
CA ILE A 99 9.15 16.76 -5.23
C ILE A 99 10.27 17.72 -5.68
N GLU A 100 11.47 17.59 -5.11
CA GLU A 100 12.65 18.39 -5.47
C GLU A 100 13.05 18.23 -6.95
N ARG A 101 12.77 17.07 -7.55
CA ARG A 101 13.04 16.78 -8.96
C ARG A 101 12.00 17.34 -9.92
N GLU A 102 10.74 17.45 -9.47
CA GLU A 102 9.60 17.74 -10.34
C GLU A 102 9.03 19.17 -10.20
N PHE A 103 9.39 19.85 -9.11
CA PHE A 103 8.86 21.16 -8.73
C PHE A 103 9.97 22.11 -8.27
N THR A 104 9.71 23.41 -8.38
CA THR A 104 10.59 24.43 -7.79
C THR A 104 10.24 24.57 -6.31
N LEU A 105 11.21 24.24 -5.45
CA LEU A 105 11.09 24.34 -3.99
C LEU A 105 11.43 25.76 -3.51
N ASP A 106 10.62 26.30 -2.62
CA ASP A 106 10.91 27.50 -1.84
C ASP A 106 11.54 27.05 -0.51
N GLU A 107 12.87 26.89 -0.51
CA GLU A 107 13.62 26.37 0.64
C GLU A 107 13.45 27.24 1.90
N ASP A 108 13.40 28.57 1.74
CA ASP A 108 13.27 29.53 2.85
C ASP A 108 11.95 29.36 3.62
N HIS A 109 10.90 28.90 2.95
CA HIS A 109 9.57 28.70 3.52
C HIS A 109 9.22 27.22 3.72
N SER A 110 10.06 26.30 3.24
CA SER A 110 9.93 24.88 3.49
C SER A 110 10.49 24.56 4.87
N VAL A 111 9.74 23.76 5.64
CA VAL A 111 10.13 23.41 7.00
C VAL A 111 10.30 21.91 7.08
N ASP A 112 11.55 21.51 7.10
CA ASP A 112 11.92 20.17 7.50
C ASP A 112 11.90 20.06 9.03
N LYS A 113 10.75 19.64 9.55
CA LYS A 113 10.61 19.38 10.98
C LYS A 113 11.16 18.01 11.37
N THR A 114 11.69 17.19 10.45
CA THR A 114 12.20 15.86 10.81
C THR A 114 13.56 15.92 11.52
N ALA A 115 14.39 16.94 11.25
CA ALA A 115 15.78 16.98 11.72
C ALA A 115 16.08 17.85 12.97
N SER A 116 15.13 18.66 13.47
CA SER A 116 15.42 19.64 14.54
C SER A 116 14.45 19.61 15.72
N LEU A 117 14.83 18.97 16.82
CA LEU A 117 14.26 19.30 18.12
C LEU A 117 15.35 19.43 19.18
N GLU A 118 15.33 20.61 19.82
CA GLU A 118 15.69 20.74 21.23
C GLU A 118 14.83 19.75 22.04
N ALA A 119 15.43 19.09 23.02
CA ALA A 119 14.87 17.94 23.75
C ALA A 119 13.56 18.21 24.54
N ASP A 120 13.04 19.44 24.52
CA ASP A 120 11.98 19.95 25.38
C ASP A 120 10.68 20.32 24.64
N ARG A 121 10.62 20.19 23.30
CA ARG A 121 9.42 20.55 22.51
C ARG A 121 8.71 19.36 21.88
N PHE A 122 7.38 19.43 21.93
CA PHE A 122 6.40 18.47 21.46
C PHE A 122 6.42 18.26 19.93
N GLY A 123 6.26 17.01 19.50
CA GLY A 123 5.67 16.68 18.20
C GLY A 123 6.32 15.53 17.44
N TYR A 124 5.50 14.55 17.08
CA TYR A 124 5.74 13.63 15.98
C TYR A 124 5.50 14.40 14.66
N ARG A 125 6.58 14.65 13.91
CA ARG A 125 6.66 15.75 12.95
C ARG A 125 6.40 15.34 11.52
N SER A 126 6.00 16.32 10.72
CA SER A 126 5.70 16.20 9.29
C SER A 126 6.62 17.08 8.47
N LEU A 127 6.92 16.63 7.25
CA LEU A 127 7.64 17.42 6.27
C LEU A 127 6.69 18.41 5.61
N HIS A 128 7.06 19.69 5.55
CA HIS A 128 6.27 20.74 4.91
C HIS A 128 7.11 21.38 3.80
N LEU A 129 6.67 21.24 2.55
CA LEU A 129 7.36 21.75 1.38
C LEU A 129 6.50 22.81 0.72
N ILE A 130 7.05 24.00 0.49
CA ILE A 130 6.40 25.04 -0.32
C ILE A 130 6.93 24.92 -1.74
N ILE A 131 6.03 24.64 -2.68
CA ILE A 131 6.39 24.35 -4.06
C ILE A 131 5.68 25.28 -5.03
N SER A 132 6.27 25.40 -6.22
CA SER A 132 5.64 25.95 -7.41
C SER A 132 5.98 25.10 -8.63
N LEU A 133 5.19 25.24 -9.70
CA LEU A 133 5.45 24.50 -10.93
C LEU A 133 6.76 24.97 -11.57
N GLU A 134 7.59 24.03 -12.01
CA GLU A 134 8.77 24.35 -12.80
C GLU A 134 8.40 25.03 -14.12
N HIS A 135 9.33 25.85 -14.63
CA HIS A 135 9.17 26.56 -15.90
C HIS A 135 8.75 25.63 -17.06
N LYS A 136 9.33 24.43 -17.16
CA LYS A 136 9.01 23.44 -18.20
C LYS A 136 7.54 23.02 -18.21
N ARG A 137 6.88 23.06 -17.05
CA ARG A 137 5.46 22.73 -16.89
C ARG A 137 4.59 23.96 -17.11
N CYS A 138 5.02 25.13 -16.64
CA CYS A 138 4.31 26.40 -16.82
C CYS A 138 4.07 26.81 -18.28
N VAL A 139 4.91 26.35 -19.22
CA VAL A 139 4.73 26.65 -20.66
C VAL A 139 3.66 25.79 -21.34
N LEU A 140 3.22 24.71 -20.69
CA LEU A 140 2.20 23.81 -21.24
C LEU A 140 0.80 24.48 -21.15
N PRO A 141 -0.02 24.44 -22.21
CA PRO A 141 -1.33 25.11 -22.23
C PRO A 141 -2.24 24.77 -21.04
N GLU A 142 -2.23 23.50 -20.62
CA GLU A 142 -3.05 22.98 -19.52
C GLU A 142 -2.56 23.38 -18.12
N TRP A 143 -1.32 23.90 -17.99
CA TRP A 143 -0.72 24.33 -16.73
C TRP A 143 -0.45 25.85 -16.65
N LYS A 144 -0.50 26.55 -17.79
CA LYS A 144 -0.17 27.98 -17.91
C LYS A 144 -0.94 28.87 -16.93
N SER A 145 -2.21 28.56 -16.65
CA SER A 145 -3.05 29.32 -15.70
C SER A 145 -2.64 29.17 -14.24
N PHE A 146 -1.74 28.24 -13.92
CA PHE A 146 -1.29 27.94 -12.56
C PHE A 146 0.14 28.41 -12.28
N ALA A 147 0.80 29.01 -13.28
CA ALA A 147 2.16 29.50 -13.16
C ALA A 147 2.31 30.50 -12.00
N GLY A 148 3.32 30.30 -11.15
CA GLY A 148 3.63 31.17 -10.01
C GLY A 148 2.68 31.03 -8.80
N ILE A 149 1.67 30.16 -8.84
CA ILE A 149 0.82 29.90 -7.67
C ILE A 149 1.56 28.92 -6.74
N PRO A 150 1.86 29.31 -5.49
CA PRO A 150 2.48 28.39 -4.53
C PRO A 150 1.46 27.38 -3.98
N ALA A 151 1.96 26.20 -3.62
CA ALA A 151 1.21 25.21 -2.86
C ALA A 151 2.08 24.67 -1.71
N GLU A 152 1.44 24.35 -0.58
CA GLU A 152 2.07 23.61 0.51
C GLU A 152 1.80 22.11 0.32
N ILE A 153 2.86 21.29 0.29
CA ILE A 153 2.76 19.84 0.36
C ILE A 153 3.22 19.40 1.75
N GLN A 154 2.33 18.73 2.48
CA GLN A 154 2.62 18.09 3.76
C GLN A 154 2.81 16.59 3.54
N VAL A 155 3.97 16.05 3.90
CA VAL A 155 4.24 14.60 3.77
C VAL A 155 4.33 13.98 5.16
N ARG A 156 3.61 12.86 5.35
CA ARG A 156 3.49 12.15 6.64
C ARG A 156 3.41 10.64 6.42
N SER A 157 3.92 9.84 7.34
CA SER A 157 3.48 8.45 7.47
C SER A 157 2.04 8.36 7.99
N ILE A 158 1.41 7.18 7.89
CA ILE A 158 0.10 6.90 8.49
C ILE A 158 0.10 7.21 9.99
N LEU A 159 1.14 6.79 10.72
CA LEU A 159 1.19 7.02 12.16
C LEU A 159 1.38 8.52 12.46
N GLN A 160 2.21 9.23 11.70
CA GLN A 160 2.36 10.69 11.82
C GLN A 160 1.04 11.42 11.54
N HIS A 161 0.27 10.95 10.55
CA HIS A 161 -1.07 11.46 10.29
C HIS A 161 -2.01 11.19 11.47
N ALA A 162 -2.06 9.95 11.98
CA ALA A 162 -2.91 9.56 13.09
C ALA A 162 -2.62 10.41 14.34
N TRP A 163 -1.35 10.56 14.70
CA TRP A 163 -0.95 11.45 15.78
C TRP A 163 -1.43 12.87 15.57
N ALA A 164 -1.24 13.45 14.39
CA ALA A 164 -1.65 14.81 14.13
C ALA A 164 -3.18 14.99 14.18
N VAL A 165 -3.96 13.94 13.94
CA VAL A 165 -5.41 13.93 14.18
C VAL A 165 -5.69 13.92 15.68
N PHE A 166 -5.15 12.94 16.42
CA PHE A 166 -5.39 12.81 17.86
C PHE A 166 -4.89 14.01 18.66
N SER A 167 -3.67 14.49 18.38
CA SER A 167 -3.07 15.60 19.10
C SER A 167 -3.89 16.88 18.97
N ARG A 168 -4.55 17.10 17.82
CA ARG A 168 -5.46 18.24 17.62
C ARG A 168 -6.72 18.18 18.49
N GLU A 169 -7.20 16.98 18.82
CA GLU A 169 -8.32 16.82 19.75
C GLU A 169 -7.92 17.14 21.20
N PHE A 170 -6.67 16.81 21.57
CA PHE A 170 -6.11 17.12 22.88
C PHE A 170 -5.57 18.55 23.01
N ASP A 171 -5.30 19.23 21.89
CA ASP A 171 -4.85 20.64 21.81
C ASP A 171 -5.92 21.68 22.21
N TYR A 172 -7.02 21.25 22.84
CA TYR A 172 -8.02 22.18 23.39
C TYR A 172 -7.38 23.08 24.46
N LYS A 173 -7.26 24.38 24.11
CA LYS A 173 -6.78 25.51 24.93
C LYS A 173 -5.32 25.39 25.38
N ALA A 174 -4.41 25.78 24.50
CA ALA A 174 -3.00 26.11 24.76
C ALA A 174 -2.17 24.97 25.41
N PRO A 175 -1.15 24.42 24.72
CA PRO A 175 -0.29 23.34 25.23
C PRO A 175 0.37 23.62 26.59
N SER A 176 0.56 24.90 26.93
CA SER A 176 1.08 25.36 28.22
C SER A 176 0.07 25.31 29.37
N GLN A 177 -1.20 25.03 29.09
CA GLN A 177 -2.30 24.98 30.07
C GLN A 177 -2.78 23.56 30.35
N ALA A 178 -2.30 22.55 29.61
CA ALA A 178 -2.60 21.15 29.88
C ALA A 178 -1.85 20.66 31.15
N PRO A 179 -2.51 19.90 32.05
CA PRO A 179 -1.87 19.27 33.19
C PRO A 179 -0.63 18.45 32.80
N ASP A 180 0.44 18.56 33.58
CA ASP A 180 1.73 17.90 33.32
C ASP A 180 1.61 16.39 33.10
N ALA A 181 0.71 15.72 33.83
CA ALA A 181 0.45 14.30 33.67
C ALA A 181 -0.08 13.94 32.27
N LEU A 182 -0.98 14.76 31.71
CA LEU A 182 -1.52 14.57 30.36
C LEU A 182 -0.45 14.85 29.31
N ARG A 183 0.31 15.94 29.49
CA ARG A 183 1.42 16.29 28.60
C ARG A 183 2.48 15.17 28.56
N ARG A 184 2.83 14.62 29.73
CA ARG A 184 3.73 13.45 29.83
C ARG A 184 3.17 12.23 29.10
N LYS A 185 1.87 11.95 29.23
CA LYS A 185 1.26 10.81 28.53
C LYS A 185 1.27 10.99 27.01
N LEU A 186 1.01 12.21 26.53
CA LEU A 186 1.12 12.54 25.12
C LEU A 186 2.55 12.34 24.59
N PHE A 187 3.58 12.78 25.33
CA PHE A 187 4.98 12.53 24.94
C PHE A 187 5.30 11.04 24.82
N GLN A 188 4.83 10.23 25.78
CA GLN A 188 5.00 8.78 25.74
C GLN A 188 4.33 8.16 24.51
N LEU A 189 3.13 8.59 24.17
CA LEU A 189 2.41 8.10 22.98
C LEU A 189 3.12 8.52 21.68
N SER A 190 3.60 9.76 21.59
CA SER A 190 4.40 10.22 20.46
C SER A 190 5.64 9.36 20.26
N ALA A 191 6.38 9.07 21.33
CA ALA A 191 7.58 8.23 21.26
C ALA A 191 7.26 6.77 20.88
N GLN A 192 6.13 6.23 21.36
CA GLN A 192 5.67 4.90 20.97
C GLN A 192 5.29 4.81 19.50
N LEU A 193 4.60 5.83 18.97
CA LEU A 193 4.25 5.88 17.56
C LEU A 193 5.50 5.98 16.68
N GLU A 194 6.46 6.80 17.09
CA GLU A 194 7.75 6.91 16.38
C GLU A 194 8.53 5.60 16.37
N GLY A 195 8.62 4.90 17.51
CA GLY A 195 9.21 3.56 17.55
C GLY A 195 8.47 2.56 16.65
N ALA A 196 7.14 2.58 16.67
CA ALA A 196 6.33 1.71 15.82
C ALA A 196 6.54 1.98 14.32
N ASP A 197 6.66 3.25 13.90
CA ASP A 197 6.95 3.62 12.51
C ASP A 197 8.29 3.05 12.04
N GLN A 198 9.32 3.12 12.89
CA GLN A 198 10.65 2.53 12.62
C GLN A 198 10.58 1.00 12.54
N ASP A 199 9.81 0.38 13.44
CA ASP A 199 9.63 -1.07 13.45
C ASP A 199 8.90 -1.58 12.19
N PHE A 200 7.83 -0.90 11.77
CA PHE A 200 7.12 -1.25 10.52
C PHE A 200 8.00 -1.09 9.29
N THR A 201 8.80 -0.02 9.24
CA THR A 201 9.77 0.21 8.16
C THR A 201 10.80 -0.93 8.13
N THR A 202 11.37 -1.27 9.29
CA THR A 202 12.35 -2.36 9.43
C THR A 202 11.76 -3.70 9.03
N LEU A 203 10.51 -3.98 9.44
CA LEU A 203 9.82 -5.22 9.11
C LEU A 203 9.62 -5.37 7.59
N ARG A 204 9.21 -4.30 6.90
CA ARG A 204 9.10 -4.29 5.44
C ARG A 204 10.43 -4.61 4.77
N LEU A 205 11.49 -3.87 5.13
CA LEU A 205 12.82 -4.04 4.52
C LEU A 205 13.38 -5.45 4.76
N ARG A 206 13.15 -6.02 5.95
CA ARG A 206 13.52 -7.42 6.24
C ARG A 206 12.72 -8.41 5.41
N SER A 207 11.41 -8.21 5.26
CA SER A 207 10.57 -9.06 4.41
C SER A 207 11.07 -9.05 2.96
N GLU A 208 11.37 -7.88 2.41
CA GLU A 208 11.94 -7.75 1.06
C GLU A 208 13.33 -8.39 0.92
N ALA A 209 14.16 -8.32 1.96
CA ALA A 209 15.47 -8.97 1.99
C ALA A 209 15.33 -10.50 1.98
N ILE A 210 14.46 -11.06 2.84
CA ILE A 210 14.19 -12.50 2.90
C ILE A 210 13.67 -13.00 1.55
N ALA A 211 12.74 -12.29 0.92
CA ALA A 211 12.22 -12.69 -0.40
C ALA A 211 13.33 -12.73 -1.47
N LYS A 212 14.30 -11.80 -1.43
CA LYS A 212 15.46 -11.82 -2.33
C LYS A 212 16.42 -12.97 -2.03
N GLU A 213 16.66 -13.26 -0.75
CA GLU A 213 17.47 -14.40 -0.31
C GLU A 213 16.84 -15.72 -0.79
N TYR A 214 15.55 -15.93 -0.52
CA TYR A 214 14.82 -17.11 -1.01
C TYR A 214 14.89 -17.24 -2.53
N ARG A 215 14.69 -16.15 -3.27
CA ARG A 215 14.84 -16.17 -4.73
C ARG A 215 16.22 -16.67 -5.15
N ALA A 216 17.28 -16.13 -4.54
CA ALA A 216 18.65 -16.51 -4.87
C ALA A 216 18.93 -17.99 -4.56
N ASP A 217 18.50 -18.46 -3.40
CA ASP A 217 18.67 -19.85 -2.96
C ASP A 217 17.89 -20.82 -3.84
N VAL A 218 16.63 -20.50 -4.14
CA VAL A 218 15.76 -21.29 -5.04
C VAL A 218 16.36 -21.37 -6.44
N THR A 219 16.85 -20.27 -7.01
CA THR A 219 17.52 -20.27 -8.32
C THR A 219 18.79 -21.14 -8.33
N GLN A 220 19.50 -21.24 -7.19
CA GLN A 220 20.68 -22.09 -7.04
C GLN A 220 20.34 -23.56 -6.70
N GLY A 221 19.05 -23.91 -6.57
CA GLY A 221 18.61 -25.24 -6.15
C GLY A 221 18.82 -25.53 -4.66
N GLN A 222 19.06 -24.51 -3.84
CA GLN A 222 19.18 -24.64 -2.39
C GLN A 222 17.79 -24.60 -1.76
N LEU A 223 17.13 -25.75 -1.69
CA LEU A 223 15.72 -25.85 -1.26
C LEU A 223 15.52 -26.27 0.20
N GLU A 224 16.57 -26.26 1.03
CA GLU A 224 16.49 -26.45 2.49
C GLU A 224 15.89 -25.23 3.21
N LEU A 225 14.95 -24.56 2.56
CA LEU A 225 14.24 -23.37 3.03
C LEU A 225 12.97 -23.77 3.78
N PRO A 226 12.53 -22.97 4.77
CA PRO A 226 11.21 -23.15 5.37
C PRO A 226 10.11 -22.98 4.30
N LEU A 227 9.03 -23.72 4.42
CA LEU A 227 7.86 -23.58 3.58
C LEU A 227 6.95 -22.46 4.12
N ASP A 228 7.00 -21.30 3.47
CA ASP A 228 6.12 -20.18 3.70
C ASP A 228 5.59 -19.64 2.36
N LEU A 229 4.83 -18.54 2.39
CA LEU A 229 4.20 -18.00 1.19
C LEU A 229 5.22 -17.44 0.19
N ASP A 230 6.36 -16.93 0.67
CA ASP A 230 7.36 -16.29 -0.17
C ASP A 230 8.30 -17.35 -0.76
N SER A 231 8.78 -18.30 0.03
CA SER A 231 9.60 -19.42 -0.49
C SER A 231 8.82 -20.28 -1.49
N LEU A 232 7.54 -20.55 -1.22
CA LEU A 232 6.66 -21.26 -2.15
C LEU A 232 6.42 -20.46 -3.43
N ARG A 233 6.26 -19.13 -3.34
CA ARG A 233 6.10 -18.28 -4.53
C ARG A 233 7.33 -18.34 -5.42
N GLU A 234 8.52 -18.16 -4.83
CA GLU A 234 9.77 -18.19 -5.58
C GLU A 234 9.98 -19.57 -6.22
N PHE A 235 9.66 -20.67 -5.53
CA PHE A 235 9.68 -22.01 -6.14
C PHE A 235 8.72 -22.12 -7.34
N MET A 236 7.48 -21.68 -7.17
CA MET A 236 6.46 -21.70 -8.21
C MET A 236 6.83 -20.84 -9.42
N GLU A 237 7.52 -19.71 -9.23
CA GLU A 237 7.99 -18.84 -10.31
C GLU A 237 9.21 -19.41 -11.06
N GLN A 238 10.14 -20.04 -10.34
CA GLN A 238 11.43 -20.47 -10.90
C GLN A 238 11.43 -21.92 -11.41
N HIS A 239 10.73 -22.83 -10.73
CA HIS A 239 10.79 -24.27 -11.00
C HIS A 239 9.52 -24.85 -11.61
N VAL A 240 8.39 -24.13 -11.58
CA VAL A 240 7.11 -24.64 -12.06
C VAL A 240 6.68 -23.99 -13.36
N GLN A 241 6.65 -24.78 -14.44
CA GLN A 241 6.11 -24.34 -15.72
C GLN A 241 4.58 -24.40 -15.70
N ALA A 242 3.93 -23.24 -15.54
CA ALA A 242 2.47 -23.14 -15.45
C ALA A 242 1.72 -23.85 -16.60
N GLN A 243 2.24 -23.77 -17.83
CA GLN A 243 1.65 -24.41 -19.02
C GLN A 243 1.66 -25.93 -18.93
N GLU A 244 2.63 -26.53 -18.23
CA GLU A 244 2.69 -27.98 -18.05
C GLU A 244 1.51 -28.48 -17.23
N TRP A 245 1.21 -27.82 -16.13
CA TRP A 245 0.11 -28.20 -15.22
C TRP A 245 -1.27 -27.85 -15.77
N GLU A 246 -1.38 -26.79 -16.57
CA GLU A 246 -2.60 -26.57 -17.37
C GLU A 246 -2.83 -27.75 -18.33
N ARG A 247 -1.81 -28.14 -19.11
CA ARG A 247 -1.92 -29.27 -20.05
C ARG A 247 -2.21 -30.58 -19.32
N PHE A 248 -1.65 -30.76 -18.12
CA PHE A 248 -1.94 -31.90 -17.27
C PHE A 248 -3.43 -31.98 -16.90
N GLY A 249 -4.01 -30.87 -16.41
CA GLY A 249 -5.44 -30.77 -16.13
C GLY A 249 -6.31 -31.00 -17.37
N VAL A 250 -5.95 -30.42 -18.52
CA VAL A 250 -6.70 -30.61 -19.77
C VAL A 250 -6.70 -32.08 -20.23
N ARG A 251 -5.58 -32.79 -20.07
CA ARG A 251 -5.46 -34.22 -20.43
C ARG A 251 -6.43 -35.13 -19.66
N VAL A 252 -6.78 -34.75 -18.43
CA VAL A 252 -7.72 -35.50 -17.59
C VAL A 252 -9.17 -35.01 -17.73
N GLY A 253 -9.44 -34.06 -18.63
CA GLY A 253 -10.79 -33.61 -18.98
C GLY A 253 -11.22 -32.26 -18.41
N MET A 254 -10.29 -31.47 -17.84
CA MET A 254 -10.58 -30.08 -17.44
C MET A 254 -10.62 -29.13 -18.65
N HIS A 255 -11.31 -28.01 -18.52
CA HIS A 255 -11.32 -26.96 -19.54
C HIS A 255 -10.02 -26.15 -19.53
N PRO A 256 -9.50 -25.72 -20.70
CA PRO A 256 -8.33 -24.84 -20.75
C PRO A 256 -8.61 -23.53 -19.99
N PHE A 257 -7.55 -22.95 -19.43
CA PHE A 257 -7.63 -21.68 -18.72
C PHE A 257 -6.80 -20.64 -19.47
N PRO A 258 -7.43 -19.62 -20.10
CA PRO A 258 -6.67 -18.62 -20.84
C PRO A 258 -5.70 -17.90 -19.89
N LEU A 259 -4.39 -18.13 -20.08
CA LEU A 259 -3.26 -17.60 -19.30
C LEU A 259 -3.12 -16.05 -19.29
N LEU A 260 -4.16 -15.31 -19.69
CA LEU A 260 -4.16 -13.85 -19.82
C LEU A 260 -4.14 -13.11 -18.48
N MET A 261 -4.20 -13.78 -17.33
CA MET A 261 -4.22 -13.12 -16.01
C MET A 261 -3.10 -13.65 -15.11
N LYS A 262 -2.01 -12.87 -14.98
CA LYS A 262 -0.95 -13.07 -13.97
C LYS A 262 -1.44 -12.92 -12.52
N THR A 263 -2.71 -12.59 -12.30
CA THR A 263 -3.20 -11.98 -11.04
C THR A 263 -3.93 -12.91 -10.07
N PHE A 264 -4.14 -14.20 -10.37
CA PHE A 264 -4.87 -15.12 -9.48
C PHE A 264 -3.99 -16.05 -8.62
N GLN A 265 -2.67 -15.85 -8.63
CA GLN A 265 -1.75 -16.71 -7.88
C GLN A 265 -1.91 -16.58 -6.36
N SER A 266 -2.19 -15.40 -5.81
CA SER A 266 -2.11 -15.19 -4.35
C SER A 266 -3.11 -16.02 -3.53
N ALA A 267 -4.36 -16.17 -4.00
CA ALA A 267 -5.37 -16.97 -3.30
C ALA A 267 -5.09 -18.47 -3.43
N GLY A 268 -4.79 -18.96 -4.63
CA GLY A 268 -4.44 -20.36 -4.87
C GLY A 268 -3.18 -20.78 -4.13
N LEU A 269 -2.16 -19.91 -4.09
CA LEU A 269 -0.88 -20.19 -3.43
C LEU A 269 -1.04 -20.34 -1.91
N LYS A 270 -1.92 -19.53 -1.28
CA LYS A 270 -2.26 -19.68 0.14
C LYS A 270 -2.94 -21.01 0.43
N ILE A 271 -3.82 -21.46 -0.47
CA ILE A 271 -4.49 -22.76 -0.34
C ILE A 271 -3.47 -23.88 -0.48
N LEU A 272 -2.62 -23.82 -1.51
CA LEU A 272 -1.54 -24.79 -1.71
C LEU A 272 -0.62 -24.87 -0.49
N LEU A 273 -0.17 -23.73 0.05
CA LEU A 273 0.64 -23.67 1.26
C LEU A 273 -0.05 -24.37 2.44
N ARG A 274 -1.33 -24.05 2.68
CA ARG A 274 -2.10 -24.66 3.77
C ARG A 274 -2.23 -26.17 3.56
N THR A 275 -2.52 -26.63 2.34
CA THR A 275 -2.63 -28.06 2.02
C THR A 275 -1.30 -28.78 2.20
N LEU A 276 -0.18 -28.16 1.84
CA LEU A 276 1.16 -28.72 2.08
C LEU A 276 1.47 -28.83 3.58
N GLN A 277 1.15 -27.79 4.36
CA GLN A 277 1.32 -27.79 5.81
C GLN A 277 0.45 -28.84 6.51
N GLU A 278 -0.78 -29.04 6.03
CA GLU A 278 -1.70 -30.07 6.53
C GLU A 278 -1.11 -31.48 6.40
N ILE A 279 -0.48 -31.79 5.25
CA ILE A 279 0.15 -33.09 5.03
C ILE A 279 1.54 -33.22 5.70
N GLY A 280 1.95 -32.21 6.46
CA GLY A 280 3.17 -32.17 7.25
C GLY A 280 4.42 -31.70 6.52
N ILE A 281 4.28 -31.07 5.35
CA ILE A 281 5.41 -30.47 4.62
C ILE A 281 5.73 -29.12 5.25
N THR A 282 6.97 -28.97 5.69
CA THR A 282 7.46 -27.76 6.38
C THR A 282 8.65 -27.12 5.70
N ARG A 283 9.25 -27.80 4.71
CA ARG A 283 10.39 -27.32 3.93
C ARG A 283 10.18 -27.47 2.43
N LEU A 284 10.89 -26.67 1.65
CA LEU A 284 10.71 -26.59 0.21
C LEU A 284 11.25 -27.82 -0.54
N ASN A 285 12.34 -28.42 -0.08
CA ASN A 285 12.88 -29.70 -0.57
C ASN A 285 11.93 -30.90 -0.38
N GLU A 286 11.09 -30.88 0.66
CA GLU A 286 10.03 -31.86 0.88
C GLU A 286 8.93 -31.70 -0.17
N PHE A 287 8.54 -30.45 -0.46
CA PHE A 287 7.61 -30.16 -1.54
C PHE A 287 8.18 -30.56 -2.91
N GLU A 288 9.45 -30.26 -3.21
CA GLU A 288 10.09 -30.66 -4.46
C GLU A 288 10.04 -32.18 -4.66
N ARG A 289 10.36 -32.97 -3.61
CA ARG A 289 10.27 -34.43 -3.67
C ARG A 289 8.85 -34.91 -3.98
N LEU A 290 7.84 -34.35 -3.29
CA LEU A 290 6.44 -34.67 -3.56
C LEU A 290 6.02 -34.26 -4.98
N PHE A 291 6.50 -33.12 -5.46
CA PHE A 291 6.19 -32.58 -6.78
C PHE A 291 6.59 -33.54 -7.90
N GLN A 292 7.72 -34.25 -7.75
CA GLN A 292 8.15 -35.28 -8.70
C GLN A 292 7.24 -36.53 -8.72
N GLU A 293 6.42 -36.75 -7.69
CA GLU A 293 5.51 -37.89 -7.56
C GLU A 293 4.13 -37.63 -8.19
N PHE A 294 3.80 -36.39 -8.57
CA PHE A 294 2.44 -35.99 -8.95
C PHE A 294 1.86 -36.72 -10.16
N GLN A 295 2.68 -37.24 -11.07
CA GLN A 295 2.20 -38.08 -12.17
C GLN A 295 1.44 -39.32 -11.66
N ALA A 296 1.82 -39.88 -10.49
CA ALA A 296 1.15 -41.03 -9.91
C ALA A 296 -0.28 -40.73 -9.44
N ALA A 297 -0.61 -39.46 -9.20
CA ALA A 297 -1.95 -39.02 -8.79
C ALA A 297 -2.88 -38.73 -9.98
N GLU A 298 -2.44 -38.90 -11.23
CA GLU A 298 -3.29 -38.68 -12.43
C GLU A 298 -4.62 -39.44 -12.39
N PRO A 299 -4.69 -40.74 -12.00
CA PRO A 299 -5.95 -41.48 -11.96
C PRO A 299 -6.97 -40.87 -10.99
N HIS A 300 -6.50 -40.35 -9.86
CA HIS A 300 -7.34 -39.70 -8.86
C HIS A 300 -7.85 -38.33 -9.34
N LEU A 301 -7.00 -37.57 -10.02
CA LEU A 301 -7.42 -36.31 -10.64
C LEU A 301 -8.45 -36.55 -11.74
N ARG A 302 -8.29 -37.59 -12.57
CA ARG A 302 -9.28 -38.00 -13.57
C ARG A 302 -10.60 -38.38 -12.92
N ARG A 303 -10.55 -39.19 -11.86
CA ARG A 303 -11.75 -39.56 -11.07
C ARG A 303 -12.47 -38.34 -10.52
N PHE A 304 -11.74 -37.35 -10.01
CA PHE A 304 -12.31 -36.08 -9.55
C PHE A 304 -13.05 -35.34 -10.67
N VAL A 305 -12.43 -35.21 -11.85
CA VAL A 305 -13.07 -34.55 -13.00
C VAL A 305 -14.33 -35.29 -13.46
N GLU A 306 -14.32 -36.63 -13.48
CA GLU A 306 -15.49 -37.44 -13.82
C GLU A 306 -16.67 -37.19 -12.87
N VAL A 307 -16.41 -37.12 -11.56
CA VAL A 307 -17.45 -36.85 -10.56
C VAL A 307 -17.98 -35.43 -10.67
N VAL A 308 -17.11 -34.43 -10.91
CA VAL A 308 -17.53 -33.04 -11.16
C VAL A 308 -18.46 -32.97 -12.37
N ASN A 309 -18.08 -33.60 -13.48
CA ASN A 309 -18.87 -33.60 -14.71
C ASN A 309 -20.20 -34.35 -14.55
N ALA A 310 -20.21 -35.48 -13.83
CA ALA A 310 -21.43 -36.24 -13.53
C ALA A 310 -22.45 -35.43 -12.72
N ASN A 311 -21.97 -34.52 -11.88
CA ASN A 311 -22.81 -33.60 -11.11
C ASN A 311 -23.22 -32.33 -11.89
N GLY A 312 -22.96 -32.28 -13.20
CA GLY A 312 -23.27 -31.13 -14.06
C GLY A 312 -22.35 -29.92 -13.86
N GLY A 313 -21.24 -30.11 -13.13
CA GLY A 313 -20.20 -29.11 -12.95
C GLY A 313 -19.18 -29.10 -14.08
N SER A 314 -18.29 -28.12 -14.05
CA SER A 314 -17.11 -28.09 -14.92
C SER A 314 -15.99 -27.36 -14.20
N ILE A 315 -14.74 -27.64 -14.56
CA ILE A 315 -13.56 -27.05 -13.92
C ILE A 315 -12.53 -26.62 -14.96
N HIS A 316 -11.89 -25.49 -14.71
CA HIS A 316 -10.77 -25.00 -15.51
C HIS A 316 -9.43 -25.52 -14.96
N ALA A 317 -8.50 -25.83 -15.85
CA ALA A 317 -7.15 -26.28 -15.54
C ALA A 317 -6.24 -25.13 -15.07
N VAL A 318 -6.62 -24.47 -13.98
CA VAL A 318 -5.77 -23.44 -13.35
C VAL A 318 -4.55 -24.14 -12.71
N PRO A 319 -3.31 -23.80 -13.09
CA PRO A 319 -2.12 -24.56 -12.68
C PRO A 319 -2.01 -24.78 -11.17
N VAL A 320 -2.22 -23.75 -10.36
CA VAL A 320 -2.14 -23.85 -8.89
C VAL A 320 -3.25 -24.73 -8.31
N ASP A 321 -4.46 -24.69 -8.88
CA ASP A 321 -5.57 -25.52 -8.41
C ASP A 321 -5.35 -26.99 -8.76
N VAL A 322 -4.76 -27.27 -9.93
CA VAL A 322 -4.31 -28.62 -10.30
C VAL A 322 -3.30 -29.14 -9.26
N LEU A 323 -2.33 -28.32 -8.84
CA LEU A 323 -1.37 -28.71 -7.81
C LEU A 323 -2.03 -28.93 -6.45
N VAL A 324 -2.99 -28.09 -6.04
CA VAL A 324 -3.75 -28.30 -4.78
C VAL A 324 -4.44 -29.67 -4.78
N LEU A 325 -5.09 -30.03 -5.89
CA LEU A 325 -5.75 -31.32 -6.05
C LEU A 325 -4.72 -32.48 -5.99
N LEU A 326 -3.61 -32.35 -6.71
CA LEU A 326 -2.56 -33.37 -6.74
C LEU A 326 -1.91 -33.59 -5.37
N VAL A 327 -1.62 -32.52 -4.62
CA VAL A 327 -1.14 -32.61 -3.23
C VAL A 327 -2.17 -33.35 -2.37
N SER A 328 -3.45 -32.95 -2.48
CA SER A 328 -4.54 -33.54 -1.69
C SER A 328 -4.71 -35.04 -1.97
N PHE A 329 -4.52 -35.48 -3.21
CA PHE A 329 -4.62 -36.90 -3.58
C PHE A 329 -3.36 -37.71 -3.27
N SER A 330 -2.18 -37.12 -3.42
CA SER A 330 -0.89 -37.82 -3.23
C SER A 330 -0.61 -38.20 -1.77
N ARG A 331 -1.27 -37.52 -0.82
CA ARG A 331 -1.20 -37.77 0.62
C ARG A 331 -2.60 -37.70 1.25
N ALA A 332 -3.58 -38.34 0.61
CA ALA A 332 -4.98 -38.35 1.04
C ALA A 332 -5.17 -38.83 2.49
N ASP A 333 -4.31 -39.74 2.95
CA ASP A 333 -4.28 -40.27 4.32
C ASP A 333 -3.93 -39.21 5.39
N ARG A 334 -3.34 -38.08 4.98
CA ARG A 334 -2.91 -37.01 5.88
C ARG A 334 -3.79 -35.77 5.85
N ILE A 335 -4.82 -35.74 5.01
CA ILE A 335 -5.75 -34.62 4.96
C ILE A 335 -6.87 -34.83 5.99
N ALA A 336 -7.03 -33.90 6.94
CA ALA A 336 -8.14 -34.00 7.89
C ALA A 336 -9.51 -33.97 7.16
N PRO A 337 -10.51 -34.74 7.63
CA PRO A 337 -11.84 -34.77 7.01
C PRO A 337 -12.55 -33.42 6.95
N ASP A 338 -12.29 -32.57 7.94
CA ASP A 338 -12.82 -31.21 8.10
C ASP A 338 -11.83 -30.14 7.63
N PHE A 339 -10.76 -30.51 6.92
CA PHE A 339 -9.80 -29.57 6.39
C PHE A 339 -10.48 -28.49 5.52
N ASP A 340 -10.05 -27.25 5.74
CA ASP A 340 -10.58 -26.06 5.10
C ASP A 340 -9.62 -25.56 4.01
N TRP A 341 -10.00 -25.77 2.75
CA TRP A 341 -9.32 -25.20 1.58
C TRP A 341 -9.66 -23.72 1.34
N GLY A 342 -10.27 -23.04 2.32
CA GLY A 342 -10.61 -21.62 2.29
C GLY A 342 -11.82 -21.31 1.41
N GLY A 343 -12.15 -20.02 1.31
CA GLY A 343 -13.38 -19.55 0.65
C GLY A 343 -13.33 -19.43 -0.88
N LYS A 344 -12.31 -20.01 -1.54
CA LYS A 344 -12.17 -19.91 -3.01
C LYS A 344 -13.07 -20.90 -3.76
N TYR A 345 -13.18 -22.12 -3.25
CA TYR A 345 -13.90 -23.20 -3.91
C TYR A 345 -15.36 -23.27 -3.43
N ASP A 346 -16.27 -23.58 -4.34
CA ASP A 346 -17.67 -23.79 -3.98
C ASP A 346 -17.90 -25.14 -3.26
N LEU A 347 -19.09 -25.31 -2.69
CA LEU A 347 -19.45 -26.51 -1.94
C LEU A 347 -19.43 -27.77 -2.80
N THR A 348 -19.78 -27.67 -4.09
CA THR A 348 -19.79 -28.81 -5.01
C THR A 348 -18.38 -29.34 -5.20
N PHE A 349 -17.44 -28.45 -5.50
CA PHE A 349 -16.01 -28.77 -5.62
C PHE A 349 -15.49 -29.42 -4.34
N LEU A 350 -15.74 -28.81 -3.17
CA LEU A 350 -15.23 -29.29 -1.89
C LEU A 350 -15.80 -30.67 -1.53
N ASN A 351 -17.09 -30.90 -1.78
CA ASN A 351 -17.73 -32.19 -1.52
C ASN A 351 -17.16 -33.28 -2.43
N THR A 352 -16.95 -32.97 -3.72
CA THR A 352 -16.30 -33.92 -4.64
C THR A 352 -14.84 -34.20 -4.26
N LEU A 353 -14.09 -33.18 -3.83
CA LEU A 353 -12.71 -33.35 -3.38
C LEU A 353 -12.65 -34.30 -2.17
N ARG A 354 -13.49 -34.07 -1.16
CA ARG A 354 -13.58 -34.94 0.02
C ARG A 354 -14.01 -36.36 -0.31
N GLN A 355 -14.97 -36.52 -1.23
CA GLN A 355 -15.39 -37.84 -1.68
C GLN A 355 -14.22 -38.62 -2.29
N VAL A 356 -13.47 -38.01 -3.21
CA VAL A 356 -12.34 -38.68 -3.88
C VAL A 356 -11.21 -38.97 -2.89
N ILE A 357 -10.91 -38.06 -1.96
CA ILE A 357 -9.92 -38.31 -0.89
C ILE A 357 -10.32 -39.55 -0.06
N ALA A 358 -11.59 -39.66 0.31
CA ALA A 358 -12.10 -40.81 1.07
C ALA A 358 -12.07 -42.13 0.27
N GLU A 359 -12.19 -42.07 -1.07
CA GLU A 359 -12.02 -43.23 -1.95
C GLU A 359 -10.54 -43.72 -1.99
N ILE A 360 -9.57 -42.81 -1.84
CA ILE A 360 -8.13 -43.12 -1.90
C ILE A 360 -7.63 -43.70 -0.57
N ALA A 361 -8.01 -43.10 0.55
CA ALA A 361 -7.61 -43.50 1.89
C ALA A 361 -8.84 -43.97 2.69
N PRO A 362 -9.33 -45.20 2.44
CA PRO A 362 -10.42 -45.75 3.23
C PRO A 362 -9.95 -45.87 4.69
N ARG A 363 -10.71 -45.25 5.59
CA ARG A 363 -10.44 -45.19 7.03
C ARG A 363 -10.30 -46.56 7.69
#